data_AF-A0A958MLX1-F1
#
_entry.id   AF-A0A958MLX1-F1
#
_cell.length_a   1.000
_cell.length_b   1.000
_cell.length_c   1.000
_cell.angle_alpha   90.00
_cell.angle_beta   90.00
_cell.angle_gamma   90.00
#
_symmetry.space_group_name_H-M   'P 1'
#
loop_
_entity.id
_entity.type
_entity.pdbx_description
1 polymer ?
#
loop_
_entity_poly.entity_id
_entity_poly.type
_entity_poly.pdbx_seq_one_letter_code
_entity_poly.pdbx_strand_id
1 'polypeptide(L)'
;MKEIQKYSKYIPYFYYIAVIVYWFTNVNRHSGLTAYPILLFGIPFLWQLIKPNKQLNFTLGITFVCISSYLILAYLFDLLHIVNLSPTTKQFILYSGFFVAANFVMALWMIRNSMKRSFK
;
A
#
# COMPACT_ATOMS: atom_id res chain seq x y z
N MET A 1 -5.19 12.88 23.96
CA MET A 1 -5.91 12.55 22.71
C MET A 1 -5.52 13.43 21.51
N LYS A 2 -5.31 14.75 21.67
CA LYS A 2 -4.91 15.65 20.56
C LYS A 2 -3.57 15.27 19.91
N GLU A 3 -2.55 14.92 20.70
CA GLU A 3 -1.24 14.49 20.16
C GLU A 3 -1.32 13.16 19.40
N ILE A 4 -2.07 12.17 19.91
CA ILE A 4 -2.25 10.88 19.21
C ILE A 4 -2.88 11.10 17.83
N GLN A 5 -3.88 11.99 17.73
CA GLN A 5 -4.49 12.32 16.43
C GLN A 5 -3.50 13.01 15.49
N LYS A 6 -2.62 13.88 16.02
CA LYS A 6 -1.58 14.59 15.26
C LYS A 6 -0.56 13.65 14.63
N TYR A 7 -0.15 12.60 15.32
CA TYR A 7 0.82 11.61 14.81
C TYR A 7 0.18 10.47 14.01
N SER A 8 -1.11 10.17 14.23
CA SER A 8 -1.80 9.08 13.51
C SER A 8 -1.81 9.27 11.99
N LYS A 9 -1.68 10.52 11.51
CA LYS A 9 -1.61 10.82 10.08
C LYS A 9 -0.42 10.17 9.36
N TYR A 10 0.62 9.78 10.11
CA TYR A 10 1.82 9.17 9.55
C TYR A 10 1.77 7.64 9.47
N ILE A 11 0.79 7.00 10.12
CA ILE A 11 0.64 5.55 10.17
C ILE A 11 0.66 4.92 8.77
N PRO A 12 -0.06 5.45 7.76
CA PRO A 12 -0.04 4.85 6.43
C PRO A 12 1.34 4.86 5.79
N TYR A 13 2.14 5.92 5.97
CA TYR A 13 3.47 6.01 5.36
C TYR A 13 4.45 5.03 6.00
N PHE A 14 4.44 4.92 7.34
CA PHE A 14 5.25 3.92 8.03
C PHE A 14 4.87 2.50 7.64
N TYR A 15 3.57 2.24 7.47
CA TYR A 15 3.08 0.98 6.96
C TYR A 15 3.65 0.66 5.58
N TYR A 16 3.52 1.57 4.59
CA TYR A 16 4.03 1.32 3.24
C TYR A 16 5.55 1.18 3.19
N ILE A 17 6.29 1.96 3.99
CA ILE A 17 7.75 1.81 4.11
C ILE A 17 8.10 0.43 4.65
N ALA A 18 7.43 -0.05 5.69
CA ALA A 18 7.68 -1.37 6.25
C ALA A 18 7.40 -2.49 5.24
N VAL A 19 6.30 -2.38 4.49
CA VAL A 19 5.95 -3.30 3.40
C VAL A 19 7.03 -3.32 2.32
N ILE A 20 7.49 -2.15 1.89
CA ILE A 20 8.53 -2.01 0.85
C ILE A 20 9.85 -2.60 1.32
N VAL A 21 10.26 -2.32 2.57
CA VAL A 21 11.51 -2.86 3.15
C VAL A 21 11.43 -4.38 3.30
N TYR A 22 10.30 -4.90 3.76
CA TYR A 22 10.08 -6.35 3.87
C TYR A 22 10.19 -7.01 2.49
N TRP A 23 9.48 -6.47 1.50
CA TRP A 23 9.47 -7.02 0.14
C TRP A 23 10.85 -6.90 -0.52
N PHE A 24 11.51 -5.75 -0.41
CA PHE A 24 12.89 -5.57 -0.85
C PHE A 24 13.81 -6.62 -0.24
N THR A 25 13.77 -6.80 1.08
CA THR A 25 14.64 -7.75 1.78
C THR A 25 14.41 -9.18 1.28
N ASN A 26 13.15 -9.57 1.09
CA ASN A 26 12.81 -10.89 0.59
C ASN A 26 13.30 -11.12 -0.85
N VAL A 27 13.08 -10.16 -1.76
CA VAL A 27 13.49 -10.29 -3.17
C VAL A 27 15.00 -10.16 -3.32
N ASN A 28 15.65 -9.28 -2.56
CA ASN A 28 17.09 -9.08 -2.60
C ASN A 28 17.86 -10.36 -2.26
N ARG A 29 17.32 -11.19 -1.34
CA ARG A 29 17.90 -12.50 -1.00
C ARG A 29 17.91 -13.49 -2.17
N HIS A 30 16.97 -13.38 -3.10
CA HIS A 30 16.81 -14.32 -4.21
C HIS A 30 17.25 -13.77 -5.57
N SER A 31 17.25 -12.44 -5.77
CA SER A 31 17.39 -11.83 -7.10
C SER A 31 18.17 -10.51 -7.12
N GLY A 32 18.81 -10.12 -6.01
CA GLY A 32 19.80 -9.04 -5.93
C GLY A 32 19.41 -7.74 -6.65
N LEU A 33 19.94 -7.54 -7.86
CA LEU A 33 19.76 -6.30 -8.63
C LEU A 33 18.30 -5.98 -8.95
N THR A 34 17.45 -6.99 -9.15
CA THR A 34 16.02 -6.76 -9.48
C THR A 34 15.21 -6.25 -8.29
N ALA A 35 15.76 -6.26 -7.08
CA ALA A 35 15.11 -5.74 -5.88
C ALA A 35 15.20 -4.21 -5.77
N TYR A 36 16.21 -3.56 -6.35
CA TYR A 36 16.42 -2.11 -6.21
C TYR A 36 15.26 -1.23 -6.68
N PRO A 37 14.55 -1.55 -7.80
CA PRO A 37 13.33 -0.85 -8.16
C PRO A 37 12.27 -0.83 -7.05
N ILE A 38 12.17 -1.89 -6.24
CA ILE A 38 11.24 -1.96 -5.09
C ILE A 38 11.59 -0.88 -4.07
N LEU A 39 12.87 -0.68 -3.80
CA LEU A 39 13.33 0.34 -2.86
C LEU A 39 13.03 1.76 -3.37
N LEU A 40 13.14 2.00 -4.68
CA LEU A 40 12.80 3.29 -5.29
C LEU A 40 11.32 3.65 -5.10
N PHE A 41 10.42 2.67 -5.08
CA PHE A 41 9.01 2.90 -4.75
C PHE A 41 8.78 3.36 -3.30
N GLY A 42 9.78 3.23 -2.41
CA GLY A 42 9.73 3.77 -1.05
C GLY A 42 9.95 5.28 -0.97
N ILE A 43 10.57 5.89 -1.98
CA ILE A 43 10.94 7.31 -1.99
C ILE A 43 9.71 8.23 -1.80
N PRO A 44 8.58 8.04 -2.51
CA PRO A 44 7.41 8.88 -2.32
C PRO A 44 6.87 8.86 -0.89
N PHE A 45 6.97 7.71 -0.20
CA PHE A 45 6.50 7.57 1.19
C PHE A 45 7.45 8.20 2.20
N LEU A 46 8.77 8.04 1.99
CA LEU A 46 9.78 8.76 2.79
C LEU A 46 9.64 10.28 2.63
N TRP A 47 9.39 10.74 1.41
CA TRP A 47 9.16 12.15 1.15
C TRP A 47 7.95 12.71 1.90
N GLN A 48 6.87 11.94 2.01
CA GLN A 48 5.67 12.33 2.78
C GLN A 48 5.92 12.48 4.29
N LEU A 49 6.91 11.75 4.85
CA LEU A 49 7.29 11.91 6.25
C LEU A 49 8.02 13.23 6.50
N ILE A 50 8.93 13.60 5.59
CA ILE A 50 9.78 14.80 5.73
C ILE A 50 8.99 16.06 5.34
N LYS A 51 8.37 16.04 4.15
CA LYS A 51 7.67 17.18 3.57
C LYS A 51 6.31 16.73 3.01
N PRO A 52 5.26 16.75 3.84
CA PRO A 52 3.95 16.28 3.42
C PRO A 52 3.41 17.12 2.25
N ASN A 53 3.00 16.45 1.18
CA ASN A 53 2.42 17.06 0.00
C ASN A 53 1.05 16.45 -0.26
N LYS A 54 0.01 17.29 -0.26
CA LYS A 54 -1.39 16.84 -0.43
C LYS A 54 -1.67 16.20 -1.78
N GLN A 55 -1.11 16.75 -2.87
CA GLN A 55 -1.32 16.18 -4.21
C GLN A 55 -0.67 14.81 -4.31
N LEU A 56 0.61 14.69 -3.90
CA LEU A 56 1.30 13.41 -3.90
C LEU A 56 0.61 12.38 -2.98
N ASN A 57 0.14 12.80 -1.79
CA ASN A 57 -0.57 11.91 -0.87
C ASN A 57 -1.91 11.43 -1.46
N PHE A 58 -2.63 12.29 -2.17
CA PHE A 58 -3.89 11.94 -2.82
C PHE A 58 -3.66 11.01 -4.02
N THR A 59 -2.66 11.29 -4.87
CA THR A 59 -2.30 10.43 -6.00
C THR A 59 -1.86 9.04 -5.53
N LEU A 60 -0.99 8.96 -4.52
CA LEU A 60 -0.60 7.69 -3.92
C LEU A 60 -1.82 6.98 -3.31
N GLY A 61 -2.68 7.71 -2.59
CA GLY A 61 -3.90 7.15 -2.02
C GLY A 61 -4.80 6.50 -3.08
N ILE A 62 -5.11 7.23 -4.17
CA ILE A 62 -5.95 6.72 -5.26
C ILE A 62 -5.32 5.51 -5.93
N THR A 63 -4.04 5.59 -6.29
CA THR A 63 -3.35 4.49 -7.00
C THR A 63 -3.40 3.19 -6.19
N PHE A 64 -3.08 3.23 -4.89
CA PHE A 64 -3.13 2.04 -4.05
C PHE A 64 -4.56 1.57 -3.74
N VAL A 65 -5.55 2.48 -3.65
CA VAL A 65 -6.97 2.09 -3.58
C VAL A 65 -7.36 1.33 -4.84
N CYS A 66 -7.06 1.85 -6.03
CA CYS A 66 -7.40 1.21 -7.29
C CYS A 66 -6.74 -0.18 -7.42
N ILE A 67 -5.45 -0.30 -7.12
CA ILE A 67 -4.73 -1.58 -7.16
C ILE A 67 -5.36 -2.58 -6.18
N SER A 68 -5.61 -2.14 -4.94
CA SER A 68 -6.17 -3.04 -3.91
C SER A 68 -7.61 -3.46 -4.26
N SER A 69 -8.44 -2.54 -4.75
CA SER A 69 -9.80 -2.85 -5.21
C SER A 69 -9.80 -3.82 -6.39
N TYR A 70 -8.87 -3.65 -7.34
CA TYR A 70 -8.72 -4.58 -8.45
C TYR A 70 -8.39 -5.99 -7.95
N LEU A 71 -7.45 -6.13 -7.01
CA LEU A 71 -7.08 -7.43 -6.45
C LEU A 71 -8.24 -8.09 -5.69
N ILE A 72 -9.01 -7.30 -4.93
CA ILE A 72 -10.21 -7.79 -4.22
C ILE A 72 -11.25 -8.29 -5.23
N LEU A 73 -11.55 -7.52 -6.28
CA LEU A 73 -12.50 -7.90 -7.31
C LEU A 73 -12.05 -9.13 -8.09
N ALA A 74 -10.77 -9.19 -8.46
CA ALA A 74 -10.20 -10.35 -9.15
C ALA A 74 -10.36 -11.63 -8.32
N TYR A 75 -10.13 -11.56 -7.01
CA TYR A 75 -10.35 -12.68 -6.10
C TYR A 75 -11.83 -13.09 -6.00
N LEU A 76 -12.74 -12.12 -5.88
CA LEU A 76 -14.18 -12.41 -5.85
C LEU A 76 -14.65 -13.05 -7.16
N PHE A 77 -14.17 -12.59 -8.31
CA PHE A 77 -14.50 -13.18 -9.61
C PHE A 77 -13.93 -14.59 -9.80
N ASP A 78 -12.75 -14.89 -9.23
CA ASP A 78 -12.20 -16.25 -9.19
C ASP A 78 -13.04 -17.19 -8.31
N LEU A 79 -13.51 -16.72 -7.15
CA LEU A 79 -14.44 -17.49 -6.31
C LEU A 79 -15.77 -17.77 -6.99
N LEU A 80 -16.27 -16.83 -7.78
CA LEU A 80 -17.50 -16.96 -8.57
C LEU A 80 -17.29 -17.72 -9.89
N HIS A 81 -16.08 -18.22 -10.16
CA HIS A 81 -15.70 -18.93 -11.39
C HIS A 81 -15.94 -18.12 -12.68
N ILE A 82 -15.93 -16.78 -12.59
CA ILE A 82 -16.11 -15.87 -13.73
C ILE A 82 -14.77 -15.67 -14.46
N VAL A 83 -13.66 -15.65 -13.72
CA VAL A 83 -12.29 -15.49 -14.23
C VAL A 83 -11.39 -16.51 -13.55
N ASN A 84 -10.53 -17.20 -14.31
CA ASN A 84 -9.58 -18.16 -13.74
C ASN A 84 -8.24 -17.47 -13.44
N LEU A 85 -7.92 -17.27 -12.16
CA LEU A 85 -6.60 -16.82 -11.74
C LEU A 85 -5.61 -17.99 -11.71
N SER A 86 -4.32 -17.69 -11.91
CA SER A 86 -3.29 -18.73 -11.78
C SER A 86 -3.24 -19.28 -10.34
N PRO A 87 -2.88 -20.55 -10.13
CA PRO A 87 -2.78 -21.15 -8.79
C PRO A 87 -1.84 -20.38 -7.85
N THR A 88 -0.74 -19.83 -8.38
CA THR A 88 0.22 -19.00 -7.65
C THR A 88 -0.40 -17.67 -7.20
N THR A 89 -1.19 -17.02 -8.05
CA THR A 89 -1.89 -15.77 -7.72
C THR A 89 -2.96 -16.02 -6.67
N LYS A 90 -3.68 -17.14 -6.78
CA LYS A 90 -4.71 -17.55 -5.82
C LYS A 90 -4.13 -17.81 -4.44
N GLN A 91 -3.02 -18.55 -4.35
CA GLN A 91 -2.30 -18.74 -3.09
C GLN A 91 -1.79 -17.43 -2.52
N PHE A 92 -1.20 -16.57 -3.37
CA PHE A 92 -0.75 -15.25 -2.92
C PHE A 92 -1.91 -14.45 -2.31
N ILE A 93 -3.05 -14.33 -3.00
CA ILE A 93 -4.19 -13.55 -2.48
C ILE A 93 -4.83 -14.20 -1.24
N LEU A 94 -4.90 -15.52 -1.15
CA LEU A 94 -5.42 -16.22 0.04
C LEU A 94 -4.51 -16.03 1.26
N TYR A 95 -3.21 -16.30 1.12
CA TYR A 95 -2.25 -16.14 2.22
C TYR A 95 -2.00 -14.67 2.56
N SER A 96 -2.16 -13.77 1.59
CA SER A 96 -1.99 -12.32 1.78
C SER A 96 -3.33 -11.55 1.81
N GLY A 97 -4.46 -12.22 2.03
CA GLY A 97 -5.77 -11.54 2.00
C GLY A 97 -5.87 -10.41 3.03
N PHE A 98 -5.29 -10.64 4.21
CA PHE A 98 -5.12 -9.61 5.24
C PHE A 98 -4.24 -8.43 4.75
N PHE A 99 -3.19 -8.72 4.00
CA PHE A 99 -2.31 -7.71 3.41
C PHE A 99 -3.01 -6.87 2.35
N VAL A 100 -3.84 -7.48 1.49
CA VAL A 100 -4.65 -6.74 0.50
C VAL A 100 -5.65 -5.82 1.21
N ALA A 101 -6.34 -6.31 2.24
CA ALA A 101 -7.27 -5.50 3.04
C ALA A 101 -6.55 -4.37 3.79
N ALA A 102 -5.39 -4.64 4.40
CA ALA A 102 -4.58 -3.64 5.08
C ALA A 102 -4.10 -2.54 4.12
N ASN A 103 -3.63 -2.90 2.91
CA ASN A 103 -3.28 -1.92 1.88
C ASN A 103 -4.46 -1.02 1.51
N PHE A 104 -5.64 -1.60 1.30
CA PHE A 104 -6.84 -0.84 0.99
C PHE A 104 -7.20 0.16 2.10
N VAL A 105 -7.20 -0.28 3.36
CA VAL A 105 -7.50 0.58 4.52
C VAL A 105 -6.46 1.72 4.65
N MET A 106 -5.18 1.42 4.50
CA MET A 106 -4.12 2.42 4.60
C MET A 106 -4.16 3.43 3.44
N ALA A 107 -4.50 2.98 2.23
CA ALA A 107 -4.71 3.85 1.08
C ALA A 107 -5.92 4.81 1.30
N LEU A 108 -7.04 4.29 1.81
CA LEU A 108 -8.19 5.13 2.18
C LEU A 108 -7.83 6.14 3.27
N TRP A 109 -7.00 5.76 4.24
CA TRP A 109 -6.52 6.68 5.27
C TRP A 109 -5.69 7.81 4.64
N MET A 110 -4.80 7.51 3.68
CA MET A 110 -4.06 8.55 2.96
C MET A 110 -4.99 9.55 2.26
N ILE A 111 -6.01 9.07 1.55
CA ILE A 111 -7.02 9.93 0.90
C ILE A 111 -7.76 10.78 1.94
N ARG A 112 -8.16 10.18 3.07
CA ARG A 112 -8.78 10.91 4.17
C ARG A 112 -7.87 12.03 4.71
N ASN A 113 -6.57 11.76 4.84
CA ASN A 113 -5.59 12.72 5.34
C ASN A 113 -5.32 13.86 4.34
N SER A 114 -5.45 13.63 3.02
CA SER A 114 -5.34 14.71 2.02
C SER A 114 -6.59 15.59 1.95
N MET A 115 -7.79 15.02 2.16
CA MET A 115 -9.06 15.77 2.15
C MET A 115 -9.25 16.61 3.42
N LYS A 116 -8.98 16.03 4.59
CA LYS A 116 -8.95 16.80 5.83
C LYS A 116 -7.75 17.76 5.76
N ARG A 117 -7.89 19.00 6.22
CA ARG A 117 -6.76 19.95 6.39
C ARG A 117 -5.77 19.48 7.49
N SER A 118 -5.44 18.19 7.57
CA SER A 118 -4.58 17.57 8.59
C SER A 118 -3.10 17.95 8.45
N PHE A 119 -2.74 18.52 7.29
CA PHE A 119 -1.42 19.08 6.99
C PHE A 119 -1.43 20.62 6.89
N LYS A 120 -2.40 21.29 7.53
CA LYS A 120 -2.28 22.73 7.83
C LYS A 120 -1.71 22.91 9.22
#